data_AF-A0A2N6J6W5-F1
#
_entry.id   AF-A0A2N6J6W5-F1
#
_cell.length_a   1.000
_cell.length_b   1.000
_cell.length_c   1.000
_cell.angle_alpha   90.00
_cell.angle_beta   90.00
_cell.angle_gamma   90.00
#
_symmetry.space_group_name_H-M   'P 1'
#
loop_
_entity.id
_entity.type
_entity.pdbx_description
1 polymer ?
#
loop_
_entity_poly.entity_id
_entity_poly.type
_entity_poly.pdbx_seq_one_letter_code
_entity_poly.pdbx_strand_id
1 'polypeptide(L)' 'MLYLPCVLDAQQVPDARAIVPVMGKDEKGKVIQTGTIVVSITDEPFSDENPEHVKVANAIEIRLVDQDLLPRFGDV' A
#
# COMPACT_ATOMS: atom_id res chain seq x y z
N MET A 1 -2.96 7.17 0.52
CA MET A 1 -2.06 6.21 1.20
C MET A 1 -2.90 5.06 1.70
N LEU A 2 -2.43 3.83 1.55
CA LEU A 2 -3.16 2.62 1.94
C LEU A 2 -2.27 1.75 2.83
N TYR A 3 -2.76 1.33 3.98
CA TYR A 3 -2.09 0.34 4.83
C TYR A 3 -2.63 -1.05 4.52
N LEU A 4 -1.73 -2.02 4.37
CA LEU A 4 -2.06 -3.44 4.23
C LEU A 4 -1.33 -4.26 5.29
N PRO A 5 -2.01 -5.17 6.01
CA PRO A 5 -1.41 -6.04 7.03
C PRO A 5 -0.64 -7.22 6.41
N CYS A 6 0.12 -6.95 5.34
CA CYS A 6 0.96 -7.91 4.65
C CYS A 6 2.29 -7.27 4.27
N VAL A 7 3.28 -8.12 3.99
CA VAL A 7 4.59 -7.67 3.51
C VAL A 7 4.53 -7.53 1.99
N LEU A 8 4.69 -6.31 1.49
CA LEU A 8 4.75 -6.02 0.06
C LEU A 8 6.14 -5.56 -0.37
N ASP A 9 6.54 -6.02 -1.56
CA ASP A 9 7.74 -5.58 -2.27
C ASP A 9 7.38 -4.53 -3.36
N ALA A 10 8.33 -3.65 -3.68
CA ALA A 10 8.17 -2.66 -4.75
C ALA A 10 7.90 -3.30 -6.13
N GLN A 11 8.38 -4.53 -6.37
CA GLN A 11 8.09 -5.26 -7.61
C GLN A 11 6.62 -5.64 -7.76
N GLN A 12 5.89 -5.80 -6.64
CA GLN A 12 4.47 -6.15 -6.67
C GLN A 12 3.59 -4.94 -7.00
N VAL A 13 4.05 -3.72 -6.70
CA VAL A 13 3.31 -2.48 -6.92
C VAL A 13 4.22 -1.42 -7.55
N PRO A 14 4.60 -1.58 -8.84
CA PRO A 14 5.55 -0.67 -9.49
C PRO A 14 5.02 0.76 -9.64
N ASP A 15 3.69 0.92 -9.66
CA ASP A 15 3.01 2.21 -9.75
C ASP A 15 3.03 2.99 -8.42
N ALA A 16 3.39 2.34 -7.31
CA ALA A 16 3.56 3.01 -6.02
C ALA A 16 4.85 3.83 -6.01
N ARG A 17 4.74 5.12 -5.63
CA ARG A 17 5.91 5.99 -5.47
C ARG A 17 6.72 5.68 -4.22
N ALA A 18 6.10 5.09 -3.20
CA ALA A 18 6.81 4.53 -2.07
C ALA A 18 6.09 3.33 -1.46
N ILE A 19 6.91 2.39 -0.98
CA ILE A 19 6.53 1.23 -0.21
C ILE A 19 7.23 1.35 1.14
N VAL A 20 6.45 1.62 2.20
CA VAL A 20 6.99 1.89 3.54
C VAL A 20 6.66 0.72 4.46
N PRO A 21 7.66 -0.03 4.95
CA PRO A 21 7.41 -1.12 5.89
C PRO A 21 6.96 -0.57 7.24
N VAL A 22 5.91 -1.17 7.80
CA VAL A 22 5.45 -0.86 9.16
C VAL A 22 6.08 -1.88 10.11
N MET A 23 6.95 -1.39 10.99
CA MET A 23 7.66 -2.23 11.95
C MET A 23 6.92 -2.25 13.28
N GLY A 24 6.67 -3.45 13.80
CA GLY A 24 6.09 -3.70 15.13
C GLY A 24 6.92 -4.70 15.92
N LYS A 25 6.39 -5.15 17.05
CA LYS A 25 7.00 -6.21 17.87
C LYS A 25 6.10 -7.42 17.91
N ASP A 26 6.67 -8.62 17.82
CA ASP A 26 5.95 -9.86 18.11
C ASP A 26 5.80 -10.07 19.63
N GLU A 27 5.09 -11.14 20.02
CA GLU A 27 4.88 -11.52 21.42
C GLU A 27 6.19 -11.78 22.19
N LYS A 28 7.29 -12.05 21.48
CA LYS A 28 8.63 -12.30 22.04
C LYS A 28 9.51 -11.03 22.04
N GLY A 29 8.95 -9.88 21.66
CA GLY A 29 9.64 -8.60 21.61
C GLY A 29 10.57 -8.43 20.40
N LYS A 30 10.56 -9.34 19.43
CA LYS A 30 11.35 -9.24 18.20
C LYS A 30 10.69 -8.23 17.26
N VAL A 31 11.50 -7.37 16.67
CA VAL A 31 11.02 -6.43 15.64
C VAL A 31 10.66 -7.22 14.38
N ILE A 32 9.41 -7.12 13.96
CA ILE A 32 8.87 -7.73 12.74
C ILE A 32 8.13 -6.70 11.91
N GLN A 33 8.04 -6.90 10.60
CA GLN A 33 7.16 -6.09 9.76
C GLN A 33 5.71 -6.57 9.94
N THR A 34 4.85 -5.69 10.44
CA THR A 34 3.43 -5.98 10.68
C THR A 34 2.55 -5.65 9.48
N GLY A 35 3.07 -4.86 8.55
CA GLY A 35 2.37 -4.50 7.32
C GLY A 35 3.19 -3.56 6.47
N THR A 36 2.54 -2.99 5.47
CA THR A 36 3.15 -2.08 4.51
C THR A 36 2.19 -0.94 4.19
N ILE A 37 2.73 0.28 4.14
CA ILE A 37 2.03 1.46 3.64
C ILE A 37 2.43 1.64 2.17
N VAL A 38 1.42 1.64 1.30
CA VAL A 38 1.55 1.94 -0.12
C VAL A 38 1.19 3.41 -0.34
N VAL A 39 2.11 4.15 -0.96
CA VAL A 39 2.00 5.59 -1.20
C VAL A 39 1.92 5.86 -2.70
N SER A 40 0.81 6.46 -3.14
CA SER A 40 0.60 6.84 -4.55
C SER A 40 1.36 8.10 -4.94
N ILE A 41 1.42 9.10 -4.06
CA ILE A 41 2.03 10.41 -4.32
C ILE A 41 2.97 10.76 -3.15
N THR A 42 4.22 11.13 -3.46
CA THR A 42 5.25 11.52 -2.49
C THR A 42 5.68 12.98 -2.62
N ASP A 43 5.49 13.57 -3.79
CA ASP A 43 6.10 14.85 -4.15
C ASP A 43 5.23 16.04 -3.76
N GLU A 44 3.93 15.81 -3.59
CA GLU A 44 2.91 16.80 -3.25
C GLU A 44 1.74 16.17 -2.48
N PRO A 45 0.86 16.97 -1.85
CA PRO A 45 -0.37 16.44 -1.26
C PRO A 45 -1.25 15.77 -2.31
N PHE A 46 -1.83 14.61 -1.96
CA PHE A 46 -2.84 13.98 -2.79
C PHE A 46 -4.05 14.89 -2.96
N SER A 47 -4.63 14.90 -4.17
CA SER A 47 -5.80 15.68 -4.54
C SER A 47 -6.65 14.84 -5.47
N ASP A 48 -7.92 14.66 -5.12
CA ASP A 48 -8.93 13.95 -5.90
C ASP A 48 -9.39 14.77 -7.13
N GLU A 49 -9.16 16.08 -7.13
CA GLU A 49 -9.37 16.95 -8.30
C GLU A 49 -8.25 16.81 -9.35
N ASN A 50 -7.09 16.27 -8.98
CA ASN A 50 -6.00 16.01 -9.92
C ASN A 50 -6.18 14.62 -10.56
N PRO A 51 -6.52 14.54 -11.87
CA PRO A 51 -6.78 13.26 -12.53
C PRO A 51 -5.55 12.34 -12.55
N GLU A 52 -4.33 12.88 -12.55
CA GLU A 52 -3.12 12.06 -12.52
C GLU A 52 -2.92 11.41 -11.14
N HIS A 53 -3.30 12.09 -10.05
CA HIS A 53 -3.26 11.50 -8.71
C HIS A 53 -4.22 10.33 -8.58
N VAL A 54 -5.46 10.53 -9.03
CA VAL A 54 -6.50 9.49 -9.04
C VAL A 54 -6.08 8.32 -9.93
N LYS A 55 -5.52 8.58 -11.11
CA LYS A 55 -5.07 7.55 -12.03
C LYS A 55 -3.99 6.64 -11.43
N VAL A 56 -3.00 7.22 -10.75
CA VAL A 56 -1.95 6.44 -10.07
C VAL A 56 -2.55 5.61 -8.92
N ALA A 57 -3.42 6.21 -8.10
CA ALA A 57 -4.09 5.47 -7.03
C ALA A 57 -4.93 4.29 -7.55
N ASN A 58 -5.71 4.49 -8.62
CA ASN A 58 -6.52 3.45 -9.23
C ASN A 58 -5.66 2.34 -9.86
N ALA A 59 -4.54 2.68 -10.50
CA ALA A 59 -3.61 1.70 -11.06
C ALA A 59 -3.03 0.78 -9.96
N ILE A 60 -2.68 1.37 -8.81
CA ILE A 60 -2.24 0.63 -7.62
C ILE A 60 -3.35 -0.31 -7.13
N GLU A 61 -4.59 0.17 -7.02
CA GLU A 61 -5.72 -0.65 -6.56
C GLU A 61 -5.99 -1.83 -7.48
N ILE A 62 -6.06 -1.61 -8.81
CA ILE A 62 -6.24 -2.68 -9.81
C ILE A 62 -5.11 -3.70 -9.69
N ARG A 63 -3.86 -3.24 -9.57
CA ARG A 63 -2.68 -4.10 -9.43
C ARG A 63 -2.73 -4.97 -8.17
N LEU A 64 -3.20 -4.42 -7.05
CA LEU A 64 -3.34 -5.15 -5.79
C LEU A 64 -4.45 -6.19 -5.89
N VAL A 65 -5.58 -5.85 -6.55
CA VAL A 65 -6.69 -6.78 -6.79
C VAL A 65 -6.28 -7.93 -7.72
N ASP A 66 -5.54 -7.64 -8.80
CA ASP A 66 -5.05 -8.67 -9.75
C ASP A 66 -4.15 -9.73 -9.09
N GLN A 67 -3.52 -9.38 -7.97
CA GLN A 67 -2.66 -10.26 -7.18
C GLN A 67 -3.35 -10.83 -5.94
N ASP A 68 -4.65 -10.59 -5.76
CA ASP A 68 -5.43 -10.99 -4.58
C ASP A 68 -4.86 -10.43 -3.25
N LEU A 69 -4.19 -9.27 -3.33
CA LEU A 69 -3.55 -8.60 -2.19
C LEU A 69 -4.45 -7.54 -1.52
N LEU A 70 -5.57 -7.18 -2.16
CA LEU A 70 -6.53 -6.23 -1.61
C LEU A 70 -7.74 -6.98 -1.05
N PRO A 71 -7.85 -7.13 0.29
CA PRO A 71 -8.98 -7.80 0.90
C PRO A 71 -10.27 -7.01 0.66
N ARG A 72 -11.40 -7.72 0.55
CA ARG A 72 -12.69 -7.06 0.46
C ARG A 72 -13.08 -6.53 1.83
N PHE A 73 -13.83 -5.43 1.83
CA PHE A 73 -14.29 -4.82 3.08
C PHE A 73 -15.10 -5.77 3.98
N GLY A 74 -15.77 -6.77 3.42
CA GLY A 74 -16.53 -7.77 4.20
C GLY A 74 -15.72 -8.93 4.76
N ASP A 75 -14.43 -9.05 4.39
CA ASP A 75 -13.56 -10.16 4.79
C ASP A 75 -12.64 -9.79 5.98
N VAL A 76 -12.66 -8.52 6.43
CA VAL A 76 -11.83 -7.95 7.49
C VAL A 76 -12.58 -7.69 8.79
#